data_AF-A0A968UI20-F1
#
_entry.id   AF-A0A968UI20-F1
#
_cell.length_a   1.000
_cell.length_b   1.000
_cell.length_c   1.000
_cell.angle_alpha   90.00
_cell.angle_beta   90.00
_cell.angle_gamma   90.00
#
_symmetry.space_group_name_H-M   'P 1'
#
loop_
_entity.id
_entity.type
_entity.pdbx_description
1 polymer ?
#
loop_
_entity_poly.entity_id
_entity_poly.type
_entity_poly.pdbx_seq_one_letter_code
_entity_poly.pdbx_strand_id
1 'polypeptide(L)'
;MISDAQTRMMALTAGEIDVIADVGAVLPEQAQSLKGNPDIVLKQVQVATTHVLLFNCRSLPFSELETRLWFAGILNRSQLVNVFAKGAGIEAREPFTPLSADFAFGLIQPEAKPLPKIVQGTTVVILLSNATLQRWPYL
;
A
#
# COMPACT_ATOMS: atom_id res chain seq x y z
N MET A 1 9.10 10.00 18.39
CA MET A 1 9.00 9.61 16.96
C MET A 1 8.34 10.77 16.24
N ILE A 2 8.94 11.30 15.17
CA ILE A 2 8.34 12.35 14.34
C ILE A 2 7.34 11.67 13.38
N SER A 3 6.05 11.88 13.58
CA SER A 3 4.98 11.15 12.87
C SER A 3 4.71 11.68 11.46
N ASP A 4 4.88 12.99 11.25
CA ASP A 4 4.70 13.62 9.94
C ASP A 4 5.90 13.37 9.01
N ALA A 5 5.62 13.03 7.75
CA ALA A 5 6.65 12.66 6.78
C ALA A 5 7.52 13.85 6.37
N GLN A 6 6.97 15.05 6.26
CA GLN A 6 7.74 16.24 5.87
C GLN A 6 8.65 16.69 7.01
N THR A 7 8.14 16.66 8.24
CA THR A 7 8.89 17.02 9.44
C THR A 7 10.08 16.07 9.65
N ARG A 8 9.92 14.76 9.39
CA ARG A 8 11.05 13.81 9.40
C ARG A 8 12.14 14.18 8.40
N MET A 9 11.74 14.54 7.18
CA MET A 9 12.66 14.90 6.11
C MET A 9 13.43 16.18 6.41
N MET A 10 12.75 17.18 6.99
CA MET A 10 13.36 18.42 7.43
C MET A 10 14.39 18.16 8.53
N ALA A 11 14.04 17.36 9.56
CA ALA A 11 14.95 17.01 10.65
C ALA A 11 16.21 16.28 10.13
N LEU A 12 16.06 15.35 9.18
CA LEU A 12 17.20 14.67 8.55
C LEU A 12 18.09 15.65 7.78
N THR A 13 17.48 16.53 6.98
CA THR A 13 18.22 17.51 6.16
C THR A 13 18.91 18.58 7.02
N ALA A 14 18.33 18.92 8.16
CA ALA A 14 18.91 19.85 9.14
C ALA A 14 20.00 19.23 10.02
N GLY A 15 20.20 17.91 9.95
CA GLY A 15 21.13 17.19 10.82
C GLY A 15 20.63 17.06 12.28
N GLU A 16 19.34 17.26 12.53
CA GLU A 16 18.72 17.04 13.84
C GLU A 16 18.57 15.55 14.16
N ILE A 17 18.50 14.71 13.12
CA ILE A 17 18.54 13.25 13.20
C ILE A 17 19.52 12.70 12.19
N ASP A 18 20.18 11.60 12.52
CA ASP A 18 21.16 10.97 11.64
C ASP A 18 20.53 9.98 10.64
N VAL A 19 19.39 9.38 11.02
CA VAL A 19 18.82 8.24 10.28
C VAL A 19 17.28 8.24 10.33
N ILE A 20 16.67 7.96 9.18
CA ILE A 20 15.27 7.51 9.06
C ILE A 20 15.30 6.01 8.68
N ALA A 21 14.98 5.13 9.63
CA ALA A 21 15.03 3.67 9.43
C ALA A 21 13.69 3.02 9.81
N ASP A 22 12.69 3.22 8.96
CA ASP A 22 11.40 2.55 9.11
C ASP A 22 10.71 2.37 7.74
N VAL A 23 9.90 1.31 7.63
CA VAL A 23 9.18 0.98 6.41
C VAL A 23 8.13 2.06 6.14
N GLY A 24 8.25 2.70 4.97
CA GLY A 24 7.35 3.75 4.53
C GLY A 24 7.57 5.13 5.19
N ALA A 25 8.62 5.27 6.02
CA ALA A 25 8.93 6.56 6.65
C ALA A 25 9.44 7.63 5.66
N VAL A 26 9.92 7.20 4.48
CA VAL A 26 10.22 8.05 3.33
C VAL A 26 9.19 7.75 2.25
N LEU A 27 8.40 8.75 1.86
CA LEU A 27 7.39 8.60 0.82
C LEU A 27 8.05 8.55 -0.58
N PRO A 28 7.43 7.89 -1.58
CA PRO A 28 8.01 7.77 -2.92
C PRO A 28 8.36 9.11 -3.57
N GLU A 29 7.58 10.16 -3.31
CA GLU A 29 7.84 11.53 -3.82
C GLU A 29 9.08 12.15 -3.18
N GLN A 30 9.34 11.83 -1.90
CA GLN A 30 10.47 12.37 -1.13
C GLN A 30 11.78 11.66 -1.49
N ALA A 31 11.71 10.38 -1.88
CA ALA A 31 12.88 9.60 -2.26
C ALA A 31 13.68 10.24 -3.41
N GLN A 32 13.02 10.90 -4.36
CA GLN A 32 13.71 11.56 -5.47
C GLN A 32 14.54 12.76 -4.98
N SER A 33 14.02 13.54 -4.03
CA SER A 33 14.74 14.67 -3.43
C SER A 33 15.97 14.21 -2.64
N LEU A 34 15.87 13.08 -1.91
CA LEU A 34 17.01 12.53 -1.17
C LEU A 34 18.13 12.04 -2.07
N LYS A 35 17.80 11.43 -3.21
CA LYS A 35 18.82 10.96 -4.18
C LYS A 35 19.69 12.09 -4.72
N GLY A 36 19.18 13.33 -4.75
CA GLY A 36 19.91 14.50 -5.20
C GLY A 36 20.77 15.17 -4.13
N ASN A 37 20.64 14.78 -2.86
CA ASN A 37 21.39 15.40 -1.76
C ASN A 37 22.72 14.66 -1.55
N PRO A 38 23.89 15.30 -1.72
CA PRO A 38 25.19 14.65 -1.57
C PRO A 38 25.51 14.23 -0.12
N ASP A 39 24.85 14.82 0.87
CA ASP A 39 25.09 14.56 2.30
C ASP A 39 24.22 13.40 2.83
N ILE A 40 23.30 12.87 2.02
CA ILE A 40 22.37 11.82 2.43
C ILE A 40 22.55 10.57 1.57
N VAL A 41 22.71 9.42 2.22
CA VAL A 41 22.75 8.12 1.56
C VAL A 41 21.38 7.45 1.65
N LEU A 42 20.67 7.35 0.52
CA LEU A 42 19.41 6.59 0.45
C LEU A 42 19.70 5.10 0.20
N LYS A 43 19.29 4.24 1.13
CA LYS A 43 19.32 2.77 0.99
C LYS A 43 17.92 2.22 0.81
N GLN A 44 17.79 1.14 0.05
CA GLN A 44 16.53 0.43 -0.17
C GLN A 44 16.73 -1.07 0.04
N VAL A 45 15.77 -1.70 0.71
CA VAL A 45 15.71 -3.15 0.93
C VAL A 45 14.26 -3.61 0.80
N GLN A 46 14.07 -4.86 0.37
CA GLN A 46 12.75 -5.48 0.38
C GLN A 46 12.29 -5.74 1.81
N VAL A 47 10.98 -5.70 2.04
CA VAL A 47 10.36 -5.86 3.36
C VAL A 47 9.24 -6.89 3.32
N ALA A 48 8.98 -7.52 4.46
CA ALA A 48 7.93 -8.53 4.59
C ALA A 48 6.54 -7.92 4.89
N THR A 49 6.16 -6.90 4.11
CA THR A 49 4.89 -6.19 4.28
C THR A 49 4.03 -6.34 3.04
N THR A 50 2.80 -6.80 3.23
CA THR A 50 1.76 -6.83 2.20
C THR A 50 0.61 -5.93 2.63
N HIS A 51 0.11 -5.12 1.71
CA HIS A 51 -1.06 -4.30 1.95
C HIS A 51 -2.30 -4.96 1.35
N VAL A 52 -3.31 -5.16 2.20
CA VAL A 52 -4.54 -5.86 1.83
C VAL A 52 -5.76 -5.01 2.17
N LEU A 53 -6.80 -5.12 1.33
CA LEU A 53 -8.13 -4.62 1.65
C LEU A 53 -8.92 -5.75 2.31
N LEU A 54 -9.44 -5.48 3.51
CA LEU A 54 -10.29 -6.43 4.23
C LEU A 54 -11.75 -6.03 4.01
N PHE A 55 -12.53 -6.97 3.50
CA PHE A 55 -13.97 -6.78 3.35
C PHE A 55 -14.68 -6.96 4.69
N ASN A 56 -15.60 -6.05 5.01
CA ASN A 56 -16.56 -6.29 6.08
C ASN A 56 -17.62 -7.30 5.58
N CYS A 57 -17.37 -8.59 5.79
CA CYS A 57 -18.25 -9.67 5.37
C CYS A 57 -19.54 -9.78 6.20
N ARG A 58 -19.78 -8.90 7.18
CA ARG A 58 -21.02 -8.88 7.98
C ARG A 58 -22.07 -7.91 7.44
N SER A 59 -21.73 -7.12 6.43
CA SER A 59 -22.60 -6.07 5.92
C SER A 59 -22.63 -6.07 4.41
N LEU A 60 -23.78 -5.70 3.86
CA LEU A 60 -23.91 -5.46 2.44
C LEU A 60 -22.96 -4.34 1.98
N PRO A 61 -22.44 -4.40 0.74
CA PRO A 61 -22.68 -5.46 -0.23
C PRO A 61 -21.68 -6.62 -0.11
N PHE A 62 -20.71 -6.54 0.80
CA PHE A 62 -19.57 -7.47 0.89
C PHE A 62 -19.81 -8.74 1.73
N SER A 63 -20.96 -8.89 2.39
CA SER A 63 -21.40 -10.19 2.90
C SER A 63 -21.60 -11.20 1.77
N GLU A 64 -21.97 -10.72 0.57
CA GLU A 64 -22.13 -11.56 -0.62
C GLU A 64 -20.80 -11.94 -1.25
N LEU A 65 -20.61 -13.24 -1.50
CA LEU A 65 -19.41 -13.77 -2.16
C LEU A 65 -19.22 -13.18 -3.56
N GLU A 66 -20.30 -13.10 -4.34
CA GLU A 66 -20.28 -12.58 -5.70
C GLU A 66 -19.74 -11.15 -5.75
N THR A 67 -20.12 -10.30 -4.77
CA THR A 67 -19.59 -8.94 -4.65
C THR A 67 -18.09 -8.92 -4.38
N ARG A 68 -17.60 -9.77 -3.47
CA ARG A 68 -16.16 -9.82 -3.16
C ARG A 68 -15.35 -10.30 -4.36
N LEU A 69 -15.84 -11.30 -5.09
CA LEU A 69 -15.19 -11.83 -6.29
C LEU A 69 -15.21 -10.79 -7.42
N TRP A 70 -16.36 -10.15 -7.66
CA TRP A 70 -16.47 -9.05 -8.62
C TRP A 70 -15.48 -7.93 -8.30
N PHE A 71 -15.51 -7.41 -7.07
CA PHE A 71 -14.65 -6.32 -6.65
C PHE A 71 -13.17 -6.71 -6.79
N ALA A 72 -12.78 -7.90 -6.32
CA ALA A 72 -11.41 -8.39 -6.46
C ALA A 72 -10.98 -8.53 -7.94
N GLY A 73 -11.89 -8.90 -8.83
CA GLY A 73 -11.63 -9.09 -10.26
C GLY A 73 -11.55 -7.79 -11.07
N ILE A 74 -12.25 -6.73 -10.68
CA ILE A 74 -12.25 -5.45 -11.43
C ILE A 74 -11.10 -4.51 -11.02
N LEU A 75 -10.43 -4.76 -9.91
CA LEU A 75 -9.33 -3.91 -9.46
C LEU A 75 -8.12 -4.04 -10.38
N ASN A 76 -7.73 -2.92 -11.00
CA ASN A 76 -6.45 -2.80 -11.68
C ASN A 76 -5.32 -2.61 -10.65
N ARG A 77 -4.81 -3.72 -10.11
CA ARG A 77 -3.77 -3.71 -9.06
C ARG A 77 -2.48 -3.07 -9.52
N SER A 78 -2.05 -3.33 -10.75
CA SER A 78 -0.82 -2.76 -11.30
C SER A 78 -0.93 -1.23 -11.41
N GLN A 79 -2.09 -0.70 -11.84
CA GLN A 79 -2.32 0.74 -11.85
C GLN A 79 -2.34 1.33 -10.44
N LEU A 80 -3.00 0.68 -9.47
CA LEU A 80 -3.02 1.12 -8.07
C LEU A 80 -1.60 1.19 -7.49
N VAL A 81 -0.80 0.14 -7.66
CA VAL A 81 0.59 0.10 -7.19
C VAL A 81 1.42 1.20 -7.86
N ASN A 82 1.25 1.42 -9.17
CA ASN A 82 1.97 2.46 -9.87
C ASN A 82 1.64 3.87 -9.34
N VAL A 83 0.37 4.14 -9.09
CA VAL A 83 -0.09 5.44 -8.57
C VAL A 83 0.42 5.67 -7.14
N PHE A 84 0.29 4.69 -6.26
CA PHE A 84 0.62 4.84 -4.84
C PHE A 84 2.11 4.67 -4.55
N ALA A 85 2.73 3.61 -5.06
CA ALA A 85 4.08 3.23 -4.66
C ALA A 85 5.17 3.81 -5.58
N LYS A 86 4.85 4.24 -6.80
CA LYS A 86 5.79 4.84 -7.77
C LYS A 86 7.13 4.07 -7.89
N GLY A 87 7.05 2.73 -7.93
CA GLY A 87 8.20 1.83 -8.01
C GLY A 87 8.79 1.38 -6.67
N ALA A 88 8.31 1.89 -5.53
CA ALA A 88 8.70 1.45 -4.19
C ALA A 88 7.93 0.20 -3.71
N GLY A 89 7.03 -0.34 -4.54
CA GLY A 89 6.21 -1.50 -4.23
C GLY A 89 5.90 -2.31 -5.48
N ILE A 90 5.46 -3.54 -5.26
CA ILE A 90 5.08 -4.48 -6.31
C ILE A 90 3.63 -4.91 -6.13
N GLU A 91 3.01 -5.40 -7.20
CA GLU A 91 1.69 -5.98 -7.14
C GLU A 91 1.66 -7.19 -6.20
N ALA A 92 0.79 -7.13 -5.19
CA ALA A 92 0.54 -8.25 -4.30
C ALA A 92 -0.28 -9.30 -5.04
N ARG A 93 0.31 -10.48 -5.24
CA ARG A 93 -0.39 -11.65 -5.78
C ARG A 93 -0.88 -12.58 -4.69
N GLU A 94 -0.49 -12.38 -3.43
CA GLU A 94 -0.82 -13.24 -2.29
C GLU A 94 -0.82 -12.45 -0.97
N PRO A 95 -1.35 -13.01 0.14
CA PRO A 95 -1.31 -12.36 1.44
C PRO A 95 0.12 -12.15 1.97
N PHE A 96 1.03 -13.05 1.60
CA PHE A 96 2.43 -12.99 2.00
C PHE A 96 3.31 -12.39 0.90
N THR A 97 4.38 -11.73 1.32
CA THR A 97 5.42 -11.23 0.42
C THR A 97 6.16 -12.38 -0.27
N PRO A 98 6.71 -12.18 -1.48
CA PRO A 98 7.60 -13.16 -2.12
C PRO A 98 8.83 -13.54 -1.27
N LEU A 99 9.20 -12.73 -0.25
CA LEU A 99 10.26 -13.10 0.70
C LEU A 99 9.88 -14.30 1.59
N SER A 100 8.59 -14.57 1.75
CA SER A 100 8.06 -15.72 2.49
C SER A 100 7.76 -16.86 1.52
N ALA A 101 8.79 -17.36 0.83
CA ALA A 101 8.65 -18.32 -0.27
C ALA A 101 7.85 -19.59 0.10
N ASP A 102 7.95 -20.03 1.37
CA ASP A 102 7.20 -21.20 1.87
C ASP A 102 5.68 -20.98 1.94
N PHE A 103 5.21 -19.73 1.81
CA PHE A 103 3.82 -19.33 1.94
C PHE A 103 3.32 -18.49 0.75
N ALA A 104 4.20 -18.17 -0.21
CA ALA A 104 3.91 -17.36 -1.38
C ALA A 104 3.97 -18.23 -2.66
N PHE A 105 2.86 -18.90 -2.98
CA PHE A 105 2.70 -19.87 -4.06
C PHE A 105 2.29 -19.28 -5.43
N GLY A 106 2.03 -17.97 -5.53
CA GLY A 106 1.54 -17.28 -6.74
C GLY A 106 0.14 -17.68 -7.22
N LEU A 107 -0.71 -18.25 -6.36
CA LEU A 107 -1.95 -18.92 -6.81
C LEU A 107 -3.19 -18.01 -6.88
N ILE A 108 -3.19 -16.84 -6.24
CA ILE A 108 -4.37 -15.96 -6.26
C ILE A 108 -4.36 -15.12 -7.53
N GLN A 109 -5.25 -15.46 -8.46
CA GLN A 109 -5.47 -14.75 -9.71
C GLN A 109 -6.95 -14.39 -9.84
N PRO A 110 -7.37 -13.21 -9.33
CA PRO A 110 -8.77 -12.81 -9.36
C PRO A 110 -9.20 -12.55 -10.80
N GLU A 111 -10.25 -13.23 -11.23
CA GLU A 111 -10.85 -13.05 -12.55
C GLU A 111 -11.97 -12.00 -12.50
N ALA A 112 -12.12 -11.23 -13.57
CA ALA A 112 -13.25 -10.33 -13.74
C ALA A 112 -14.56 -11.14 -13.74
N LYS A 113 -15.50 -10.74 -12.86
CA LYS A 113 -16.86 -11.28 -12.81
C LYS A 113 -17.87 -10.19 -13.24
N PRO A 114 -19.10 -10.55 -13.64
CA PRO A 114 -20.15 -9.58 -13.94
C PRO A 114 -20.49 -8.70 -12.72
N LEU A 115 -20.97 -7.47 -12.96
CA LEU A 115 -21.43 -6.56 -11.90
C LEU A 115 -22.66 -7.13 -11.18
N PRO A 116 -22.60 -7.35 -9.85
CA PRO A 116 -23.75 -7.79 -9.07
C PRO A 116 -24.81 -6.69 -8.97
N LYS A 117 -26.09 -7.05 -9.09
CA LYS A 117 -27.21 -6.10 -9.02
C LYS A 117 -27.20 -5.30 -7.71
N ILE A 118 -26.82 -5.93 -6.61
CA ILE A 118 -26.81 -5.35 -5.26
C ILE A 118 -25.83 -4.18 -5.12
N VAL A 119 -24.83 -4.06 -6.01
CA VAL A 119 -23.85 -2.98 -5.97
C VAL A 119 -24.37 -1.71 -6.66
N GLN A 120 -25.36 -1.81 -7.54
CA GLN A 120 -25.88 -0.65 -8.28
C GLN A 120 -26.48 0.38 -7.31
N GLY A 121 -25.95 1.60 -7.35
CA GLY A 121 -26.39 2.69 -6.46
C GLY A 121 -25.86 2.61 -5.02
N THR A 122 -24.94 1.69 -4.72
CA THR A 122 -24.34 1.55 -3.38
C THR A 122 -23.05 2.36 -3.26
N THR A 123 -22.94 3.15 -2.19
CA THR A 123 -21.69 3.84 -1.83
C THR A 123 -20.74 2.88 -1.12
N VAL A 124 -19.49 2.81 -1.59
CA VAL A 124 -18.42 2.08 -0.90
C VAL A 124 -17.59 3.06 -0.08
N VAL A 125 -17.43 2.77 1.21
CA VAL A 125 -16.55 3.52 2.10
C VAL A 125 -15.27 2.73 2.32
N ILE A 126 -14.13 3.34 2.00
CA ILE A 126 -12.80 2.80 2.29
C ILE A 126 -12.34 3.40 3.61
N LEU A 127 -12.11 2.55 4.60
CA LEU A 127 -11.58 2.94 5.90
C LEU A 127 -10.07 2.74 5.91
N LEU A 128 -9.34 3.80 6.24
CA LEU A 128 -7.89 3.77 6.41
C LEU A 128 -7.55 3.89 7.89
N SER A 129 -6.56 3.11 8.33
CA SER A 129 -6.07 3.21 9.70
C SER A 129 -5.26 4.50 9.88
N ASN A 130 -5.70 5.38 10.78
CA ASN A 130 -4.99 6.61 11.11
C ASN A 130 -3.54 6.36 11.58
N ALA A 131 -3.29 5.24 12.25
CA ALA A 131 -1.96 4.86 12.72
C ALA A 131 -0.94 4.60 11.59
N THR A 132 -1.43 4.48 10.36
CA THR A 132 -0.62 4.18 9.18
C THR A 132 -0.62 5.30 8.14
N LEU A 133 -1.39 6.37 8.37
CA LEU A 133 -1.32 7.58 7.57
C LEU A 133 0.05 8.25 7.74
N GLN A 134 0.59 8.86 6.69
CA GLN A 134 1.95 9.45 6.65
C GLN A 134 3.13 8.47 6.81
N ARG A 135 2.83 7.17 6.96
CA ARG A 135 3.79 6.06 6.80
C ARG A 135 3.61 5.34 5.47
N TRP A 136 2.45 5.48 4.84
CA TRP A 136 2.22 4.96 3.51
C TRP A 136 1.60 6.06 2.67
N PRO A 137 1.79 6.03 1.34
CA PRO A 137 1.23 7.02 0.43
C PRO A 137 -0.28 6.82 0.22
N TYR A 138 -1.04 6.53 1.28
CA TYR A 138 -2.50 6.40 1.25
C TYR A 138 -3.14 7.76 1.47
N LEU A 139 -3.14 8.59 0.42
CA LEU A 139 -3.69 9.96 0.42
C LEU A 139 -3.10 10.89 1.50
#